data_AF-A0A1M6FQR1-F1
#
_entry.id   AF-A0A1M6FQR1-F1
#
_cell.length_a   1.000
_cell.length_b   1.000
_cell.length_c   1.000
_cell.angle_alpha   90.00
_cell.angle_beta   90.00
_cell.angle_gamma   90.00
#
_symmetry.space_group_name_H-M   'P 1'
#
loop_
_entity.id
_entity.type
_entity.pdbx_description
1 polymer ?
#
loop_
_entity_poly.entity_id
_entity_poly.type
_entity_poly.pdbx_seq_one_letter_code
_entity_poly.pdbx_strand_id
1 'polypeptide(L)'
;DNLCYVVEGLLTRDIASGIYHMGDDEALSTNELIALMCEAMGKEPHIWKMNRKMMEGCAGLGTLLHLPLNTERLRKLTENYVVSNEKIKSALGIEKMPVRAAEGIMQTIRSFSD
;
A
#
# COMPACT_ATOMS: atom_id res chain seq x y z
N ASP A 1 6.16 0.18 11.41
CA ASP A 1 5.93 -0.72 12.57
C ASP A 1 5.91 -2.19 12.20
N ASN A 2 4.94 -2.68 11.40
CA ASN A 2 4.87 -4.10 11.02
C ASN A 2 6.16 -4.65 10.39
N LEU A 3 6.79 -3.89 9.49
CA LEU A 3 8.08 -4.29 8.90
C LEU A 3 9.16 -4.48 9.96
N CYS A 4 9.27 -3.55 10.91
CA CYS A 4 10.26 -3.63 11.99
C CYS A 4 10.01 -4.85 12.87
N TYR A 5 8.75 -5.10 13.24
CA TYR A 5 8.36 -6.28 14.00
C TYR A 5 8.75 -7.59 13.29
N VAL A 6 8.46 -7.70 11.99
CA VAL A 6 8.81 -8.87 11.20
C VAL A 6 10.33 -9.05 11.12
N VAL A 7 11.07 -7.98 10.84
CA VAL A 7 12.55 -8.02 10.76
C VAL A 7 13.16 -8.42 12.09
N GLU A 8 12.70 -7.84 13.21
CA GLU A 8 13.16 -8.20 14.55
C GLU A 8 12.84 -9.67 14.87
N GLY A 9 11.65 -10.15 14.52
CA GLY A 9 11.27 -11.54 14.69
C GLY A 9 12.15 -12.51 13.89
N LEU A 10 12.53 -12.14 12.67
CA LEU A 10 13.47 -12.90 11.84
C LEU A 10 14.90 -12.89 12.39
N LEU A 11 15.31 -11.83 13.09
CA LEU A 11 16.65 -11.70 13.68
C LEU A 11 16.78 -12.42 15.03
N THR A 12 15.70 -12.52 15.79
CA THR A 12 15.72 -13.00 17.18
C THR A 12 15.26 -14.44 17.34
N ARG A 13 14.59 -15.02 16.34
CA ARG A 13 14.04 -16.39 16.39
C ARG A 13 14.75 -17.30 15.39
N ASP A 14 14.78 -18.59 15.70
CA ASP A 14 15.29 -19.61 14.78
C ASP A 14 14.25 -19.93 13.69
N ILE A 15 14.25 -19.10 12.64
CA ILE A 15 13.34 -19.24 11.50
C ILE A 15 14.13 -19.78 10.31
N ALA A 16 13.59 -20.84 9.69
CA ALA A 16 14.21 -21.45 8.53
C ALA A 16 14.41 -20.45 7.38
N SER A 17 15.58 -20.53 6.73
CA SER A 17 15.87 -19.71 5.56
C SER A 17 14.84 -19.95 4.45
N GLY A 18 14.44 -18.88 3.76
CA GLY A 18 13.49 -18.96 2.66
C GLY A 18 12.95 -17.60 2.25
N ILE A 19 12.06 -17.61 1.25
CA ILE A 19 11.38 -16.42 0.76
C ILE A 19 10.12 -16.20 1.60
N TYR A 20 10.00 -15.03 2.22
CA TYR A 20 8.83 -14.62 3.00
C TYR A 20 8.25 -13.35 2.40
N HIS A 21 6.94 -13.38 2.16
CA HIS A 21 6.22 -12.22 1.65
C HIS A 21 5.82 -11.32 2.82
N MET A 22 6.24 -10.05 2.75
CA MET A 22 5.80 -9.02 3.69
C MET A 22 4.54 -8.34 3.14
N GLY A 23 3.55 -8.14 4.01
CA GLY A 23 2.33 -7.41 3.74
C GLY A 23 1.50 -7.28 5.02
N ASP A 24 0.58 -6.31 5.03
CA ASP A 24 -0.41 -6.19 6.10
C ASP A 24 -1.51 -7.25 5.97
N ASP A 25 -2.30 -7.46 7.02
CA ASP A 25 -3.37 -8.47 6.99
C ASP A 25 -4.55 -8.06 6.11
N GLU A 26 -4.85 -6.76 6.07
CA GLU A 26 -5.96 -6.23 5.29
C GLU A 26 -5.48 -5.69 3.94
N ALA A 27 -6.14 -6.12 2.87
CA ALA A 27 -6.03 -5.45 1.58
C ALA A 27 -6.83 -4.15 1.60
N LEU A 28 -6.27 -3.08 1.03
CA LEU A 28 -6.95 -1.81 0.83
C LEU A 28 -7.07 -1.51 -0.65
N SER A 29 -8.28 -1.17 -1.10
CA SER A 29 -8.49 -0.62 -2.43
C SER A 29 -8.01 0.82 -2.52
N THR A 30 -7.75 1.30 -3.74
CA THR A 30 -7.39 2.71 -3.98
C THR A 30 -8.44 3.69 -3.45
N ASN A 31 -9.73 3.33 -3.52
CA ASN A 31 -10.80 4.19 -3.03
C ASN A 31 -10.82 4.26 -1.49
N GLU A 32 -10.61 3.14 -0.81
CA GLU A 32 -10.52 3.11 0.66
C GLU A 32 -9.28 3.87 1.14
N LEU A 33 -8.16 3.74 0.44
CA LEU A 33 -6.95 4.51 0.72
C LEU A 33 -7.23 6.02 0.62
N ILE A 34 -7.87 6.49 -0.46
CA ILE A 34 -8.23 7.90 -0.62
C ILE A 34 -9.18 8.36 0.50
N ALA A 35 -10.17 7.54 0.87
CA ALA A 35 -11.08 7.86 1.96
C ALA A 35 -10.35 8.02 3.30
N LEU A 36 -9.44 7.10 3.64
CA LEU A 36 -8.61 7.18 4.84
C LEU A 36 -7.70 8.42 4.83
N MET A 37 -7.14 8.78 3.68
CA MET A 37 -6.33 9.99 3.54
C MET A 37 -7.15 11.25 3.79
N CYS A 38 -8.33 11.33 3.18
CA CYS A 38 -9.23 12.46 3.37
C CYS A 38 -9.69 12.59 4.82
N GLU A 39 -10.07 11.48 5.46
CA GLU A 39 -10.42 11.43 6.88
C GLU A 39 -9.27 11.92 7.76
N ALA A 40 -8.05 11.41 7.54
CA ALA A 40 -6.86 11.82 8.30
C ALA A 40 -6.58 13.32 8.20
N MET A 41 -6.85 13.92 7.03
CA MET A 41 -6.63 15.33 6.74
C MET A 41 -7.82 16.25 7.08
N GLY A 42 -8.94 15.70 7.57
CA GLY A 42 -10.17 16.46 7.80
C GLY A 42 -10.81 17.01 6.52
N LYS A 43 -10.68 16.30 5.40
CA LYS A 43 -11.23 16.66 4.09
C LYS A 43 -12.26 15.64 3.62
N GLU A 44 -13.15 16.05 2.72
CA GLU A 44 -14.08 15.12 2.07
C GLU A 44 -13.47 14.49 0.80
N PRO A 45 -13.61 13.16 0.60
CA PRO A 45 -13.10 12.49 -0.58
C PRO A 45 -13.95 12.80 -1.82
N HIS A 46 -13.32 13.38 -2.84
CA HIS A 46 -13.95 13.68 -4.13
C HIS A 46 -13.35 12.78 -5.23
N ILE A 47 -13.94 11.60 -5.45
CA ILE A 47 -13.42 10.61 -6.40
C ILE A 47 -14.09 10.79 -7.78
N TRP A 48 -13.33 11.26 -8.77
CA TRP A 48 -13.79 11.46 -10.13
C TRP A 48 -13.65 10.19 -10.96
N LYS A 49 -14.74 9.72 -11.57
CA LYS A 49 -14.72 8.56 -12.48
C LYS A 49 -14.35 9.01 -13.89
N MET A 50 -13.12 8.73 -14.30
CA MET A 50 -12.63 9.01 -15.65
C MET A 50 -12.67 7.76 -16.51
N ASN A 51 -12.86 7.94 -17.82
CA ASN A 51 -12.78 6.81 -18.74
C ASN A 51 -11.31 6.36 -18.91
N ARG A 52 -11.11 5.06 -19.09
CA ARG A 52 -9.77 4.46 -19.19
C ARG A 52 -8.95 4.99 -20.38
N LYS A 53 -9.58 5.17 -21.55
CA LYS A 53 -8.89 5.61 -22.78
C LYS A 53 -8.31 7.02 -22.66
N MET A 54 -9.02 7.92 -22.00
CA MET A 54 -8.59 9.29 -21.76
C MET A 54 -7.39 9.31 -20.82
N MET A 55 -7.46 8.52 -19.75
CA MET A 55 -6.35 8.35 -18.80
C MET A 55 -5.10 7.77 -19.49
N GLU A 56 -5.26 6.73 -20.31
CA GLU A 56 -4.17 6.14 -21.10
C GLU A 56 -3.59 7.13 -22.12
N GLY A 57 -4.43 7.94 -22.78
CA GLY A 57 -4.00 8.98 -23.70
C GLY A 57 -3.17 10.07 -23.01
N CYS A 58 -3.60 10.55 -21.83
CA CYS A 58 -2.83 11.48 -21.02
C CYS A 58 -1.48 10.90 -20.60
N ALA A 59 -1.44 9.64 -20.16
CA ALA A 59 -0.20 8.96 -19.80
C ALA A 59 0.74 8.75 -21.00
N GLY A 60 0.19 8.51 -22.20
CA GLY A 60 0.98 8.42 -23.44
C GLY A 60 1.68 9.73 -23.80
N LEU A 61 0.96 10.85 -23.73
CA LEU A 61 1.55 12.19 -23.89
C LEU A 61 2.60 12.45 -22.81
N GLY A 62 2.32 12.06 -21.57
CA GLY A 62 3.26 12.19 -20.47
C GLY A 62 4.53 11.34 -20.62
N THR A 63 4.44 10.14 -21.20
CA THR A 63 5.62 9.34 -21.56
C THR A 63 6.49 10.06 -22.58
N LEU A 64 5.89 10.65 -23.62
CA LEU A 64 6.62 11.40 -24.64
C LEU A 64 7.31 12.64 -24.04
N LEU A 65 6.60 13.37 -23.18
CA LEU A 65 7.06 14.62 -22.57
C LEU A 65 7.86 14.41 -21.26
N HIS A 66 8.16 13.16 -20.88
CA HIS A 66 8.84 12.81 -19.62
C HIS A 66 8.17 13.38 -18.36
N LEU A 67 6.84 13.47 -18.38
CA LEU A 67 6.03 13.96 -17.28
C LEU A 67 5.90 12.91 -16.15
N PRO A 68 5.57 13.36 -14.93
CA PRO A 68 5.43 12.48 -13.76
C PRO A 68 4.30 11.44 -13.88
N LEU A 69 3.32 11.66 -14.75
CA LEU A 69 2.34 10.64 -15.14
C LEU A 69 2.73 10.10 -16.51
N ASN A 70 3.19 8.86 -16.54
CA ASN A 70 3.56 8.14 -17.76
C ASN A 70 2.90 6.76 -17.77
N THR A 71 3.00 6.05 -18.88
CA THR A 71 2.34 4.75 -19.09
C THR A 71 2.74 3.70 -18.05
N GLU A 72 4.01 3.65 -17.63
CA GLU A 72 4.48 2.67 -16.64
C GLU A 72 3.98 2.98 -15.23
N ARG A 73 4.01 4.26 -14.83
CA ARG A 73 3.45 4.69 -13.54
C ARG A 73 1.94 4.49 -13.51
N LEU A 74 1.24 4.77 -14.62
CA LEU A 74 -0.18 4.52 -14.71
C LEU A 74 -0.49 3.03 -14.54
N ARG A 75 0.26 2.16 -15.22
CA ARG A 75 0.11 0.71 -15.08
C ARG A 75 0.22 0.27 -13.62
N LYS A 76 1.26 0.71 -12.90
CA LYS A 76 1.47 0.41 -11.48
C LYS A 76 0.37 0.96 -10.55
N LEU A 77 -0.23 2.10 -10.88
CA LEU A 77 -1.33 2.67 -10.08
C LEU A 77 -2.67 1.95 -10.30
N THR A 78 -2.83 1.33 -11.47
CA THR A 78 -4.08 0.65 -11.87
C THR A 78 -4.02 -0.87 -11.71
N GLU A 79 -2.88 -1.42 -11.33
CA GLU A 79 -2.75 -2.85 -11.06
C GLU A 79 -3.39 -3.20 -9.72
N ASN A 80 -4.09 -4.33 -9.68
CA ASN A 80 -4.59 -4.89 -8.43
C ASN A 80 -3.59 -5.94 -7.96
N TYR A 81 -2.88 -5.65 -6.88
CA TYR A 81 -1.89 -6.55 -6.31
C TYR A 81 -2.15 -6.77 -4.83
N VAL A 82 -2.31 -8.03 -4.43
CA VAL A 82 -2.54 -8.45 -3.05
C VAL A 82 -1.53 -9.55 -2.75
N VAL A 83 -0.86 -9.42 -1.60
CA VAL A 83 0.18 -10.34 -1.14
C VAL A 83 -0.32 -11.11 0.07
N SER A 84 -0.09 -12.41 0.10
CA SER A 84 -0.33 -13.21 1.30
C SER A 84 0.87 -13.12 2.24
N ASN A 85 0.62 -12.75 3.50
CA ASN A 85 1.60 -12.72 4.59
C ASN A 85 1.52 -13.98 5.48
N GLU A 86 0.74 -15.00 5.12
CA GLU A 86 0.48 -16.17 5.96
C GLU A 86 1.75 -16.95 6.31
N LYS A 87 2.66 -17.09 5.35
CA LYS A 87 3.94 -17.79 5.56
C LYS A 87 4.78 -17.13 6.65
N ILE A 88 4.88 -15.79 6.64
CA ILE A 88 5.70 -15.08 7.63
C ILE A 88 5.01 -15.03 8.99
N LYS A 89 3.68 -14.88 9.02
CA LYS A 89 2.89 -14.95 10.25
C LYS A 89 3.03 -16.30 10.94
N SER A 90 2.94 -17.39 10.16
CA SER A 90 3.13 -18.75 10.64
C SER A 90 4.54 -18.97 11.18
N ALA A 91 5.57 -18.49 10.49
CA ALA A 91 6.96 -18.58 10.94
C ALA A 91 7.23 -17.77 12.23
N LEU A 92 6.53 -16.64 12.39
CA LEU A 92 6.57 -15.80 13.59
C LEU A 92 5.59 -16.25 14.68
N GLY A 93 4.77 -17.29 14.45
CA GLY A 93 3.78 -17.75 15.42
C GLY A 93 2.76 -16.68 15.82
N ILE A 94 2.40 -15.78 14.89
CA ILE A 94 1.38 -14.75 15.10
C ILE A 94 0.17 -15.03 14.22
N GLU A 95 -1.02 -14.70 14.71
CA GLU A 95 -2.25 -14.81 13.91
C GLU A 95 -2.49 -13.54 13.07
N LYS A 96 -2.07 -12.38 13.59
CA LYS A 96 -2.26 -11.06 12.98
C LYS A 96 -1.02 -10.19 13.14
N MET A 97 -0.87 -9.24 12.23
CA MET A 97 0.13 -8.18 12.30
C MET A 97 -0.16 -7.24 13.48
N PRO A 98 0.88 -6.66 14.11
CA PRO A 98 0.72 -5.80 15.28
C PRO A 98 -0.13 -4.55 15.04
N VAL A 99 -0.04 -3.98 13.82
CA VAL A 99 -0.76 -2.78 13.42
C VAL A 99 -1.62 -3.10 12.20
N ARG A 100 -2.86 -2.63 12.20
CA ARG A 100 -3.76 -2.79 11.04
C ARG A 100 -3.36 -1.84 9.93
N ALA A 101 -3.58 -2.23 8.67
CA ALA A 101 -3.18 -1.43 7.51
C ALA A 101 -3.74 0.00 7.57
N ALA A 102 -5.05 0.13 7.85
CA ALA A 102 -5.73 1.41 7.92
C ALA A 102 -5.20 2.31 9.05
N GLU A 103 -4.89 1.73 10.22
CA GLU A 103 -4.40 2.45 11.39
C GLU A 103 -2.99 2.99 11.15
N GLY A 104 -2.09 2.16 10.59
CA GLY A 104 -0.73 2.58 10.26
C GLY A 104 -0.69 3.71 9.23
N ILE A 105 -1.57 3.64 8.22
CA ILE A 105 -1.71 4.71 7.21
C ILE A 105 -2.26 5.99 7.85
N MET A 106 -3.31 5.90 8.65
CA MET A 106 -3.90 7.04 9.36
C MET A 106 -2.87 7.76 10.23
N GLN A 107 -2.07 7.01 11.00
CA GLN A 107 -1.01 7.55 11.84
C GLN A 107 0.06 8.27 11.01
N THR A 108 0.47 7.66 9.89
CA THR A 108 1.47 8.24 8.98
C THR A 108 0.99 9.56 8.37
N ILE A 109 -0.28 9.65 7.98
CA ILE A 109 -0.81 10.89 7.36
C ILE A 109 -0.94 12.00 8.40
N ARG A 110 -1.40 11.66 9.61
CA ARG A 110 -1.48 12.61 10.72
C ARG A 110 -0.11 13.18 11.08
N SER A 111 0.97 12.40 10.95
CA SER A 111 2.33 12.92 11.20
C SER A 111 2.82 13.95 10.17
N PHE A 112 2.12 14.12 9.05
CA PHE A 112 2.38 15.19 8.06
C PHE A 112 1.45 16.40 8.24
N SER A 113 0.58 16.41 9.25
CA SER A 113 -0.39 17.49 9.50
C SER A 113 0.16 18.59 10.42
N ASP A 114 1.47 18.60 10.64
CA ASP A 114 2.25 19.63 11.35
C ASP A 114 3.01 20.53 10.35
#